data_AF-A0A523RCS9-F1
#
_entry.id   AF-A0A523RCS9-F1
#
_cell.length_a   1.000
_cell.length_b   1.000
_cell.length_c   1.000
_cell.angle_alpha   90.00
_cell.angle_beta   90.00
_cell.angle_gamma   90.00
#
_symmetry.space_group_name_H-M   'P 1'
#
loop_
_entity.id
_entity.type
_entity.pdbx_description
1 polymer ?
#
loop_
_entity_poly.entity_id
_entity_poly.type
_entity_poly.pdbx_seq_one_letter_code
_entity_poly.pdbx_strand_id
1 'polypeptide(L)'
;MTQDKKPEEEKEEEVFFEDIIKKTKTGITFPKELREALFNEEKEAYFRIIVPKEKDKIILELLTEEEAKNQIVKVKESKPKTLTKGTSKTKDKKPSKKNAPNWGEYFIYDFKNREKVQPILESAFYKFAETPINMEDAMGRIKYVLVSFLSGTKTENAKLYFSVIKLLIDIIDRFNQPNLIDWIFEKIVPNIESKFLYEQAVLELLEISLKIKRYEKAELFIFYVLKNIDDYPRSELYNIFNSFKQLVKKMRFVERTDKIDLLLKEKLIEYGEGIQDSDYKIQIVEFLEDLNYIELAYRLAKDIQKGLPADSVKVGEIRKIVKRLYTAPITEDKIN
;
A
#
# COMPACT_ATOMS: atom_id res chain seq x y z
N MET A 1 -31.69 10.45 64.81
CA MET A 1 -30.75 9.40 65.22
C MET A 1 -30.59 8.49 64.01
N THR A 2 -29.87 8.85 62.94
CA THR A 2 -28.47 9.28 62.82
C THR A 2 -27.51 8.33 63.52
N GLN A 3 -26.87 7.47 62.72
CA GLN A 3 -25.49 6.99 62.80
C GLN A 3 -25.19 6.37 61.42
N ASP A 4 -24.60 7.16 60.53
CA ASP A 4 -23.14 7.20 60.26
C ASP A 4 -22.70 6.07 59.32
N LYS A 5 -23.00 6.24 58.03
CA LYS A 5 -22.20 5.63 56.96
C LYS A 5 -20.94 6.47 56.81
N LYS A 6 -19.79 5.88 57.13
CA LYS A 6 -18.47 6.39 56.75
C LYS A 6 -18.45 6.69 55.24
N PRO A 7 -17.84 7.81 54.80
CA PRO A 7 -17.52 7.98 53.40
C PRO A 7 -16.47 6.93 53.03
N GLU A 8 -16.77 6.07 52.05
CA GLU A 8 -15.74 5.31 51.34
C GLU A 8 -14.89 6.33 50.59
N GLU A 9 -13.68 6.57 51.08
CA GLU A 9 -12.64 7.26 50.33
C GLU A 9 -12.42 6.49 49.02
N GLU A 10 -12.77 7.12 47.90
CA GLU A 10 -12.36 6.68 46.57
C GLU A 10 -10.84 6.51 46.59
N LYS A 11 -10.38 5.26 46.62
CA LYS A 11 -8.97 4.96 46.37
C LYS A 11 -8.70 5.41 44.93
N GLU A 12 -7.98 6.51 44.77
CA GLU A 12 -7.37 6.89 43.50
C GLU A 12 -6.50 5.72 43.04
N GLU A 13 -7.02 4.88 42.14
CA GLU A 13 -6.27 3.78 41.55
C GLU A 13 -5.06 4.37 40.81
N GLU A 14 -3.84 3.97 41.19
CA GLU A 14 -2.62 4.43 40.54
C GLU A 14 -2.62 4.02 39.05
N VAL A 15 -2.80 5.01 38.18
CA VAL A 15 -2.91 4.81 36.73
C VAL A 15 -1.51 4.66 36.10
N PHE A 16 -1.30 3.59 35.31
CA PHE A 16 -0.05 3.40 34.56
C PHE A 16 -0.06 4.18 33.25
N PHE A 17 -1.22 4.32 32.62
CA PHE A 17 -1.38 5.10 31.41
C PHE A 17 -2.79 5.69 31.33
N GLU A 18 -2.84 6.99 31.02
CA GLU A 18 -4.07 7.74 30.78
C GLU A 18 -3.89 8.58 29.52
N ASP A 19 -4.83 8.44 28.57
CA ASP A 19 -4.86 9.29 27.37
C ASP A 19 -6.30 9.56 26.93
N ILE A 20 -6.52 10.70 26.29
CA ILE A 20 -7.83 11.11 25.75
C ILE A 20 -7.73 11.07 24.24
N ILE A 21 -8.41 10.10 23.63
CA ILE A 21 -8.36 9.86 22.19
C ILE A 21 -9.65 10.37 21.56
N LYS A 22 -9.51 11.29 20.60
CA LYS A 22 -10.59 11.65 19.67
C LYS A 22 -10.74 10.54 18.65
N LYS A 23 -11.98 10.09 18.39
CA LYS A 23 -12.26 9.04 17.41
C LYS A 23 -11.89 9.46 15.98
N THR A 24 -10.66 9.20 15.56
CA THR A 24 -10.27 9.12 14.15
C THR A 24 -10.38 7.66 13.70
N LYS A 25 -10.84 7.41 12.48
CA LYS A 25 -11.39 6.15 11.92
C LYS A 25 -10.56 4.85 11.99
N THR A 26 -9.56 4.67 12.86
CA THR A 26 -8.70 3.47 12.85
C THR A 26 -8.28 3.04 14.25
N GLY A 27 -8.61 1.79 14.62
CA GLY A 27 -7.91 1.06 15.68
C GLY A 27 -8.73 -0.01 16.43
N ILE A 28 -9.96 0.30 16.84
CA ILE A 28 -10.78 -0.60 17.67
C ILE A 28 -12.16 -0.80 17.02
N THR A 29 -12.49 -2.05 16.68
CA THR A 29 -13.76 -2.41 16.04
C THR A 29 -14.82 -2.75 17.09
N PHE A 30 -15.81 -1.86 17.27
CA PHE A 30 -16.97 -2.14 18.11
C PHE A 30 -18.02 -3.00 17.37
N PRO A 31 -18.72 -3.92 18.07
CA PRO A 31 -19.92 -4.58 17.55
C PRO A 31 -20.93 -3.56 17.01
N LYS A 32 -21.69 -3.93 15.98
CA LYS A 32 -22.59 -3.01 15.25
C LYS A 32 -23.61 -2.34 16.18
N GLU A 33 -24.21 -3.12 17.08
CA GLU A 33 -25.21 -2.65 18.05
C GLU A 33 -24.66 -1.60 19.02
N LEU A 34 -23.47 -1.84 19.58
CA LEU A 34 -22.76 -0.87 20.42
C LEU A 34 -22.33 0.37 19.64
N ARG A 35 -21.99 0.20 18.36
CA ARG A 35 -21.56 1.30 17.51
C ARG A 35 -22.71 2.27 17.22
N GLU A 36 -23.88 1.73 16.92
CA GLU A 36 -25.09 2.50 16.64
C GLU A 36 -25.64 3.17 17.90
N ALA A 37 -25.59 2.48 19.06
CA ALA A 37 -26.07 3.02 20.33
C ALA A 37 -25.15 4.10 20.93
N LEU A 38 -23.84 3.95 20.81
CA LEU A 38 -22.87 4.86 21.44
C LEU A 38 -22.39 5.98 20.50
N PHE A 39 -22.55 5.82 19.18
CA PHE A 39 -22.02 6.77 18.19
C PHE A 39 -23.09 7.17 17.17
N ASN A 40 -23.81 8.26 17.48
CA ASN A 40 -24.61 8.97 16.47
C ASN A 40 -23.70 9.74 15.52
N GLU A 41 -23.99 9.71 14.22
CA GLU A 41 -23.12 10.23 13.16
C GLU A 41 -22.87 11.76 13.23
N GLU A 42 -23.67 12.49 14.00
CA GLU A 42 -23.62 13.96 14.08
C GLU A 42 -22.82 14.52 15.28
N LYS A 43 -22.28 13.69 16.17
CA LYS A 43 -21.53 14.18 17.36
C LYS A 43 -20.14 13.55 17.46
N GLU A 44 -19.14 14.39 17.76
CA GLU A 44 -17.78 13.94 18.06
C GLU A 44 -17.78 13.16 19.39
N ALA A 45 -17.22 11.94 19.38
CA ALA A 45 -17.09 11.11 20.58
C ALA A 45 -15.62 11.10 21.06
N TYR A 46 -15.44 11.34 22.35
CA TYR A 46 -14.14 11.32 23.03
C TYR A 46 -14.09 10.13 23.98
N PHE A 47 -12.92 9.49 24.04
CA PHE A 47 -12.67 8.40 24.97
C PHE A 47 -11.51 8.72 25.88
N ARG A 48 -11.65 8.40 27.15
CA ARG A 48 -10.55 8.27 28.09
C ARG A 48 -10.14 6.80 28.14
N ILE A 49 -8.86 6.54 27.89
CA ILE A 49 -8.28 5.21 28.00
C ILE A 49 -7.48 5.16 29.29
N ILE A 50 -7.86 4.24 30.18
CA ILE A 50 -7.17 4.02 31.46
C ILE A 50 -6.62 2.59 31.44
N VAL A 51 -5.31 2.47 31.67
CA VAL A 51 -4.64 1.19 31.92
C VAL A 51 -4.15 1.19 33.37
N PRO A 52 -4.72 0.34 34.24
CA PRO A 52 -4.25 0.19 35.62
C PRO A 52 -2.79 -0.29 35.67
N LYS A 53 -2.12 -0.06 36.79
CA LYS A 53 -0.72 -0.49 37.02
C LYS A 53 -0.47 -1.98 36.83
N GLU A 54 -1.48 -2.80 37.13
CA GLU A 54 -1.43 -4.26 36.96
C GLU A 54 -1.50 -4.69 35.48
N LYS A 55 -1.94 -3.79 34.58
CA LYS A 55 -2.07 -4.02 33.11
C LYS A 55 -2.95 -5.21 32.74
N ASP A 56 -3.89 -5.53 33.60
CA ASP A 56 -4.83 -6.64 33.49
C ASP A 56 -6.05 -6.32 32.60
N LYS A 57 -6.42 -5.04 32.50
CA LYS A 57 -7.56 -4.56 31.71
C LYS A 57 -7.29 -3.20 31.05
N ILE A 58 -8.08 -2.90 30.03
CA ILE A 58 -8.16 -1.57 29.40
C ILE A 58 -9.56 -1.03 29.66
N ILE A 59 -9.67 0.12 30.32
CA ILE A 59 -10.94 0.78 30.61
C ILE A 59 -11.12 1.91 29.59
N LEU A 60 -12.27 1.93 28.91
CA LEU A 60 -12.66 2.96 27.96
C LEU A 60 -13.86 3.72 28.53
N GLU A 61 -13.67 4.98 28.93
CA GLU A 61 -14.75 5.85 29.42
C GLU A 61 -15.14 6.84 28.31
N LEU A 62 -16.43 7.01 28.05
CA LEU A 62 -16.96 8.01 27.14
C LEU A 62 -16.98 9.38 27.82
N LEU A 63 -16.39 10.38 27.19
CA LEU A 63 -16.38 11.75 27.68
C LEU A 63 -17.23 12.66 26.79
N THR A 64 -17.91 13.62 27.41
CA THR A 64 -18.48 14.76 26.69
C THR A 64 -17.38 15.72 26.23
N GLU A 65 -17.69 16.57 25.23
CA GLU A 65 -16.71 17.53 24.69
C GLU A 65 -16.19 18.51 25.76
N GLU A 66 -17.04 18.89 26.73
CA GLU A 66 -16.67 19.78 27.83
C GLU A 66 -15.73 19.08 28.84
N GLU A 67 -15.99 17.81 29.16
CA GLU A 67 -15.13 17.01 30.04
C GLU A 67 -13.77 16.70 29.41
N ALA A 68 -13.75 16.41 28.11
CA ALA A 68 -12.51 16.20 27.36
C ALA A 68 -11.62 17.45 27.39
N LYS A 69 -12.18 18.65 27.19
CA LYS A 69 -11.42 19.91 27.25
C LYS A 69 -10.82 20.16 28.63
N ASN A 70 -11.56 19.87 29.70
CA ASN A 70 -11.08 20.06 31.07
C ASN A 70 -10.00 19.05 31.50
N GLN A 71 -10.08 17.79 31.03
CA GLN A 71 -9.11 16.75 31.41
C GLN A 71 -7.83 16.76 30.55
N ILE A 72 -7.89 17.24 29.29
CA ILE A 72 -6.69 17.44 28.45
C ILE A 72 -5.68 18.39 29.11
N VAL A 73 -6.15 19.37 29.88
CA VAL A 73 -5.29 20.30 30.64
C VAL A 73 -4.57 19.56 31.78
N LYS A 74 -5.29 18.72 32.53
CA LYS A 74 -4.73 17.96 33.66
C LYS A 74 -3.72 16.89 33.24
N VAL A 75 -3.96 16.16 32.15
CA VAL A 75 -3.07 15.09 31.65
C VAL A 75 -1.75 15.64 31.07
N LYS A 76 -1.73 16.90 30.62
CA LYS A 76 -0.49 17.56 30.18
C LYS A 76 0.40 18.00 31.33
N GLU A 77 -0.15 18.27 32.51
CA GLU A 77 0.60 18.73 33.69
C GLU A 77 1.16 17.57 34.53
N SER A 78 0.61 16.35 34.43
CA SER A 78 0.97 15.20 35.27
C SER A 78 2.04 14.24 34.70
N LYS A 79 2.70 14.56 33.59
CA LYS A 79 3.80 13.71 33.07
C LYS A 79 5.00 13.70 34.02
N PRO A 80 5.43 12.54 34.57
CA PRO A 80 6.60 12.47 35.43
C PRO A 80 7.88 12.78 34.65
N LYS A 81 8.67 13.75 35.13
CA LYS A 81 10.08 13.92 34.75
C LYS A 81 10.83 12.66 35.19
N THR A 82 11.10 11.77 34.24
CA THR A 82 11.94 10.59 34.49
C THR A 82 13.37 11.04 34.76
N LEU A 83 13.80 10.85 36.01
CA LEU A 83 15.18 10.93 36.47
C LEU A 83 16.05 9.96 35.67
N THR A 84 16.97 10.48 34.86
CA THR A 84 18.09 9.72 34.32
C THR A 84 19.35 10.06 35.12
N LYS A 85 19.80 9.11 35.96
CA LYS A 85 21.18 9.07 36.46
C LYS A 85 21.91 7.93 35.74
N GLY A 86 22.91 8.33 34.95
CA GLY A 86 24.16 7.61 34.74
C GLY A 86 24.14 6.26 34.02
N THR A 87 24.40 6.27 32.72
CA THR A 87 25.56 5.55 32.15
C THR A 87 25.83 6.04 30.73
N SER A 88 27.08 6.39 30.49
CA SER A 88 27.61 6.96 29.26
C SER A 88 27.49 6.01 28.08
N LYS A 89 26.71 6.36 27.06
CA LYS A 89 26.98 5.97 25.67
C LYS A 89 26.69 7.15 24.75
N THR A 90 27.63 7.33 23.83
CA THR A 90 27.71 8.23 22.67
C THR A 90 26.39 8.83 22.21
N LYS A 91 26.38 10.16 22.06
CA LYS A 91 25.31 10.93 21.44
C LYS A 91 25.18 10.54 19.96
N ASP A 92 24.36 9.54 19.66
CA ASP A 92 23.75 9.46 18.33
C ASP A 92 22.67 10.53 18.24
N LYS A 93 22.86 11.45 17.29
CA LYS A 93 21.87 12.44 16.91
C LYS A 93 20.60 11.69 16.52
N LYS A 94 19.52 11.87 17.28
CA LYS A 94 18.17 11.45 16.86
C LYS A 94 17.92 12.00 15.44
N PRO A 95 17.71 11.15 14.42
CA PRO A 95 17.37 11.65 13.10
C PRO A 95 16.02 12.36 13.19
N SER A 96 15.95 13.51 12.52
CA SER A 96 14.72 14.31 12.44
C SER A 96 13.55 13.45 11.95
N LYS A 97 12.33 13.71 12.45
CA LYS A 97 11.08 12.98 12.14
C LYS A 97 10.76 12.80 10.63
N LYS A 98 11.50 13.43 9.71
CA LYS A 98 11.36 13.24 8.26
C LYS A 98 11.97 11.93 7.73
N ASN A 99 12.86 11.27 8.47
CA ASN A 99 13.60 10.10 7.98
C ASN A 99 13.22 8.79 8.71
N ALA A 100 11.94 8.60 9.04
CA ALA A 100 11.47 7.35 9.63
C ALA A 100 10.88 6.39 8.57
N PRO A 101 11.05 5.07 8.75
CA PRO A 101 10.40 4.07 7.91
C PRO A 101 8.87 4.11 8.03
N ASN A 102 8.16 3.94 6.90
CA ASN A 102 6.71 3.88 6.85
C ASN A 102 6.20 2.43 6.90
N TRP A 103 6.13 1.88 8.11
CA TRP A 103 5.73 0.47 8.32
C TRP A 103 4.33 0.12 7.81
N GLY A 104 3.40 1.08 7.74
CA GLY A 104 2.06 0.85 7.19
C GLY A 104 2.09 0.56 5.68
N GLU A 105 3.05 1.12 4.96
CA GLU A 105 3.23 0.90 3.51
C GLU A 105 4.12 -0.29 3.19
N TYR A 106 4.94 -0.75 4.14
CA TYR A 106 5.79 -1.93 3.93
C TYR A 106 5.08 -3.22 4.36
N PHE A 107 4.40 -3.21 5.50
CA PHE A 107 3.70 -4.38 6.04
C PHE A 107 2.20 -4.34 5.71
N ILE A 108 1.91 -4.30 4.40
CA ILE A 108 0.54 -4.35 3.86
C ILE A 108 -0.12 -5.70 4.18
N TYR A 109 0.66 -6.78 4.16
CA TYR A 109 0.21 -8.12 4.50
C TYR A 109 0.84 -8.56 5.82
N ASP A 110 0.03 -9.11 6.71
CA ASP A 110 0.52 -9.63 7.98
C ASP A 110 1.18 -11.00 7.80
N PHE A 111 2.30 -11.21 8.48
CA PHE A 111 3.09 -12.44 8.43
C PHE A 111 3.72 -12.78 9.79
N LYS A 112 3.91 -14.07 10.06
CA LYS A 112 4.20 -14.63 11.39
C LYS A 112 5.38 -13.99 12.13
N ASN A 113 6.44 -13.61 11.43
CA ASN A 113 7.69 -13.11 12.02
C ASN A 113 7.81 -11.58 12.03
N ARG A 114 6.74 -10.85 11.71
CA ARG A 114 6.74 -9.39 11.54
C ARG A 114 7.39 -8.63 12.70
N GLU A 115 6.99 -8.92 13.94
CA GLU A 115 7.50 -8.23 15.13
C GLU A 115 9.00 -8.38 15.33
N LYS A 116 9.57 -9.52 14.90
CA LYS A 116 11.01 -9.79 14.97
C LYS A 116 11.77 -9.18 13.80
N VAL A 117 11.15 -9.17 12.63
CA VAL A 117 11.73 -8.64 11.39
C VAL A 117 11.79 -7.11 11.40
N GLN A 118 10.74 -6.46 11.90
CA GLN A 118 10.61 -5.00 11.91
C GLN A 118 11.83 -4.27 12.49
N PRO A 119 12.32 -4.55 13.72
CA PRO A 119 13.46 -3.82 14.28
C PRO A 119 14.75 -4.04 13.48
N ILE A 120 14.93 -5.19 12.81
CA ILE A 120 16.10 -5.46 11.99
C ILE A 120 16.06 -4.64 10.70
N LEU A 121 14.89 -4.60 10.05
CA LEU A 121 14.65 -3.79 8.87
C LEU A 121 14.72 -2.29 9.18
N GLU A 122 14.22 -1.86 10.34
CA GLU A 122 14.35 -0.49 10.84
C GLU A 122 15.82 -0.10 10.96
N SER A 123 16.59 -0.99 11.56
CA SER A 123 18.01 -0.79 11.72
C SER A 123 18.74 -0.74 10.37
N ALA A 124 18.34 -1.56 9.40
CA ALA A 124 18.87 -1.51 8.03
C ALA A 124 18.53 -0.17 7.35
N PHE A 125 17.30 0.31 7.49
CA PHE A 125 16.86 1.60 6.92
C PHE A 125 17.72 2.75 7.44
N TYR A 126 17.98 2.81 8.75
CA TYR A 126 18.85 3.86 9.28
C TYR A 126 20.30 3.74 8.81
N LYS A 127 20.79 2.53 8.53
CA LYS A 127 22.12 2.33 7.92
C LYS A 127 22.19 2.88 6.49
N PHE A 128 21.10 2.79 5.72
CA PHE A 128 20.98 3.47 4.43
C PHE A 128 20.92 5.00 4.54
N ALA A 129 20.45 5.52 5.67
CA ALA A 129 20.39 6.95 5.93
C ALA A 129 21.72 7.55 6.43
N GLU A 130 22.74 6.73 6.72
CA GLU A 130 24.05 7.21 7.16
C GLU A 130 24.80 7.95 6.05
N THR A 131 25.70 8.86 6.43
CA THR A 131 26.56 9.59 5.48
C THR A 131 28.01 9.51 5.97
N PRO A 132 28.88 8.71 5.33
CA PRO A 132 28.63 7.88 4.13
C PRO A 132 27.74 6.66 4.44
N ILE A 133 27.07 6.14 3.41
CA ILE A 133 26.18 4.98 3.52
C ILE A 133 26.98 3.73 3.86
N ASN A 134 26.58 3.01 4.92
CA ASN A 134 27.15 1.71 5.23
C ASN A 134 26.39 0.59 4.50
N MET A 135 26.66 0.45 3.21
CA MET A 135 25.96 -0.48 2.32
C MET A 135 26.10 -1.95 2.75
N GLU A 136 27.29 -2.34 3.22
CA GLU A 136 27.56 -3.72 3.62
C GLU A 136 26.72 -4.13 4.83
N ASP A 137 26.71 -3.31 5.88
CA ASP A 137 25.93 -3.57 7.09
C ASP A 137 24.41 -3.49 6.82
N ALA A 138 23.99 -2.49 6.05
CA ALA A 138 22.59 -2.33 5.67
C ALA A 138 22.08 -3.56 4.90
N MET A 139 22.79 -3.98 3.85
CA MET A 139 22.42 -5.16 3.06
C MET A 139 22.61 -6.46 3.84
N GLY A 140 23.60 -6.55 4.73
CA GLY A 140 23.80 -7.69 5.62
C GLY A 140 22.56 -7.98 6.47
N ARG A 141 21.97 -6.93 7.06
CA ARG A 141 20.70 -7.02 7.80
C ARG A 141 19.53 -7.46 6.93
N ILE A 142 19.39 -6.90 5.71
CA ILE A 142 18.34 -7.32 4.76
C ILE A 142 18.47 -8.81 4.42
N LYS A 143 19.68 -9.26 4.06
CA LYS A 143 19.97 -10.66 3.76
C LYS A 143 19.68 -11.57 4.95
N TYR A 144 20.09 -11.16 6.15
CA TYR A 144 19.82 -11.90 7.38
C TYR A 144 18.32 -12.12 7.59
N VAL A 145 17.50 -11.09 7.36
CA VAL A 145 16.03 -11.20 7.41
C VAL A 145 15.52 -12.24 6.43
N LEU A 146 15.97 -12.15 5.17
CA LEU A 146 15.51 -13.01 4.08
C LEU A 146 15.97 -14.47 4.18
N VAL A 147 16.94 -14.79 5.04
CA VAL A 147 17.40 -16.16 5.28
C VAL A 147 16.84 -16.71 6.59
N SER A 148 16.86 -15.91 7.65
CA SER A 148 16.63 -16.40 9.02
C SER A 148 15.16 -16.44 9.42
N PHE A 149 14.29 -15.70 8.72
CA PHE A 149 12.87 -15.56 9.08
C PHE A 149 11.92 -16.16 8.06
N LEU A 150 12.45 -16.91 7.08
CA LEU A 150 11.64 -17.77 6.24
C LEU A 150 10.96 -18.86 7.08
N SER A 151 9.75 -19.20 6.68
CA SER A 151 8.96 -20.28 7.24
C SER A 151 8.89 -21.45 6.25
N GLY A 152 8.34 -22.59 6.69
CA GLY A 152 7.97 -23.67 5.78
C GLY A 152 6.78 -23.35 4.87
N THR A 153 6.11 -22.21 5.07
CA THR A 153 4.90 -21.83 4.35
C THR A 153 5.21 -20.81 3.26
N LYS A 154 5.04 -21.24 2.01
CA LYS A 154 5.36 -20.46 0.79
C LYS A 154 4.63 -19.11 0.73
N THR A 155 3.37 -19.07 1.14
CA THR A 155 2.57 -17.84 1.18
C THR A 155 3.05 -16.84 2.22
N GLU A 156 3.49 -17.31 3.40
CA GLU A 156 4.09 -16.46 4.43
C GLU A 156 5.42 -15.87 3.96
N ASN A 157 6.23 -16.67 3.27
CA ASN A 157 7.51 -16.22 2.72
C ASN A 157 7.30 -15.15 1.64
N ALA A 158 6.30 -15.33 0.77
CA ALA A 158 5.95 -14.35 -0.25
C ALA A 158 5.59 -12.97 0.34
N LYS A 159 4.86 -12.94 1.46
CA LYS A 159 4.53 -11.69 2.17
C LYS A 159 5.78 -11.01 2.77
N LEU A 160 6.68 -11.80 3.35
CA LEU A 160 7.96 -11.28 3.85
C LEU A 160 8.79 -10.68 2.72
N TYR A 161 8.96 -11.42 1.61
CA TYR A 161 9.68 -10.93 0.43
C TYR A 161 9.07 -9.63 -0.09
N PHE A 162 7.76 -9.60 -0.28
CA PHE A 162 7.07 -8.39 -0.76
C PHE A 162 7.26 -7.20 0.19
N SER A 163 7.19 -7.43 1.50
CA SER A 163 7.43 -6.37 2.51
C SER A 163 8.84 -5.79 2.44
N VAL A 164 9.84 -6.66 2.22
CA VAL A 164 11.24 -6.23 2.04
C VAL A 164 11.40 -5.46 0.73
N ILE A 165 10.72 -5.85 -0.34
CA ILE A 165 10.71 -5.09 -1.61
C ILE A 165 10.17 -3.67 -1.39
N LYS A 166 9.02 -3.52 -0.71
CA LYS A 166 8.43 -2.20 -0.42
C LYS A 166 9.40 -1.30 0.34
N LEU A 167 10.08 -1.84 1.35
CA LEU A 167 11.12 -1.11 2.09
C LEU A 167 12.28 -0.70 1.17
N LEU A 168 12.79 -1.61 0.34
CA LEU A 168 13.93 -1.32 -0.53
C LEU A 168 13.58 -0.33 -1.64
N ILE A 169 12.34 -0.31 -2.13
CA ILE A 169 11.86 0.71 -3.07
C ILE A 169 11.83 2.09 -2.42
N ASP A 170 11.38 2.20 -1.17
CA ASP A 170 11.44 3.46 -0.44
C ASP A 170 12.90 3.89 -0.16
N ILE A 171 13.80 2.95 0.07
CA ILE A 171 15.24 3.23 0.18
C ILE A 171 15.80 3.75 -1.16
N ILE A 172 15.42 3.15 -2.29
CA ILE A 172 15.82 3.63 -3.63
C ILE A 172 15.37 5.09 -3.79
N ASP A 173 14.12 5.39 -3.46
CA ASP A 173 13.53 6.71 -3.65
C ASP A 173 14.13 7.78 -2.73
N ARG A 174 14.33 7.46 -1.44
CA ARG A 174 14.81 8.43 -0.44
C ARG A 174 16.31 8.61 -0.41
N PHE A 175 17.07 7.56 -0.71
CA PHE A 175 18.53 7.55 -0.57
C PHE A 175 19.25 7.38 -1.91
N ASN A 176 18.51 7.43 -3.03
CA ASN A 176 19.03 7.38 -4.39
C ASN A 176 19.96 6.17 -4.61
N GLN A 177 19.44 4.96 -4.37
CA GLN A 177 20.18 3.69 -4.50
C GLN A 177 19.67 2.84 -5.70
N PRO A 178 19.80 3.31 -6.95
CA PRO A 178 19.16 2.69 -8.12
C PRO A 178 19.66 1.28 -8.44
N ASN A 179 20.85 0.90 -7.96
CA ASN A 179 21.42 -0.45 -8.08
C ASN A 179 20.62 -1.51 -7.31
N LEU A 180 19.83 -1.12 -6.30
CA LEU A 180 18.97 -2.05 -5.57
C LEU A 180 17.87 -2.64 -6.45
N ILE A 181 17.44 -1.97 -7.52
CA ILE A 181 16.42 -2.48 -8.45
C ILE A 181 16.86 -3.83 -9.03
N ASP A 182 18.11 -3.89 -9.52
CA ASP A 182 18.69 -5.08 -10.12
C ASP A 182 18.82 -6.20 -9.08
N TRP A 183 19.29 -5.85 -7.88
CA TRP A 183 19.44 -6.82 -6.80
C TRP A 183 18.10 -7.39 -6.33
N ILE A 184 17.06 -6.56 -6.17
CA ILE A 184 15.71 -7.01 -5.80
C ILE A 184 15.20 -7.99 -6.86
N PHE A 185 15.32 -7.62 -8.13
CA PHE A 185 14.82 -8.42 -9.24
C PHE A 185 15.54 -9.77 -9.37
N GLU A 186 16.85 -9.82 -9.15
CA GLU A 186 17.62 -11.05 -9.27
C GLU A 186 17.56 -11.94 -8.02
N LYS A 187 17.45 -11.36 -6.83
CA LYS A 187 17.63 -12.09 -5.56
C LYS A 187 16.37 -12.25 -4.73
N ILE A 188 15.36 -11.40 -4.90
CA ILE A 188 14.11 -11.49 -4.13
C ILE A 188 12.97 -11.99 -5.00
N VAL A 189 12.68 -11.31 -6.11
CA VAL A 189 11.52 -11.58 -6.96
C VAL A 189 11.39 -13.07 -7.37
N PRO A 190 12.46 -13.79 -7.76
CA PRO A 190 12.35 -15.19 -8.18
C PRO A 190 11.94 -16.15 -7.06
N ASN A 191 12.08 -15.73 -5.79
CA ASN A 191 11.70 -16.53 -4.62
C ASN A 191 10.25 -16.29 -4.19
N ILE A 192 9.50 -15.41 -4.87
CA ILE A 192 8.09 -15.14 -4.58
C ILE A 192 7.23 -16.14 -5.35
N GLU A 193 6.76 -17.17 -4.65
CA GLU A 193 5.95 -18.21 -5.29
C GLU A 193 4.48 -17.83 -5.50
N SER A 194 3.97 -16.83 -4.77
CA SER A 194 2.62 -16.34 -4.98
C SER A 194 2.56 -15.56 -6.29
N LYS A 195 1.83 -16.07 -7.29
CA LYS A 195 1.67 -15.40 -8.59
C LYS A 195 1.18 -13.95 -8.47
N PHE A 196 0.24 -13.71 -7.54
CA PHE A 196 -0.25 -12.36 -7.25
C PHE A 196 0.83 -11.45 -6.64
N LEU A 197 1.52 -11.88 -5.58
CA LEU A 197 2.55 -11.05 -4.95
C LEU A 197 3.79 -10.89 -5.83
N TYR A 198 4.07 -11.87 -6.69
CA TYR A 198 5.10 -11.77 -7.72
C TYR A 198 4.79 -10.62 -8.68
N GLU A 199 3.57 -10.60 -9.24
CA GLU A 199 3.16 -9.53 -10.14
C GLU A 199 3.17 -8.16 -9.45
N GLN A 200 2.65 -8.08 -8.22
CA GLN A 200 2.71 -6.84 -7.44
C GLN A 200 4.16 -6.38 -7.23
N ALA A 201 5.08 -7.29 -6.93
CA ALA A 201 6.50 -6.96 -6.77
C ALA A 201 7.11 -6.40 -8.06
N VAL A 202 6.81 -7.00 -9.21
CA VAL A 202 7.31 -6.52 -10.51
C VAL A 202 6.69 -5.17 -10.87
N LEU A 203 5.40 -4.94 -10.58
CA LEU A 203 4.74 -3.65 -10.81
C LEU A 203 5.33 -2.53 -9.95
N GLU A 204 5.72 -2.82 -8.71
CA GLU A 204 6.40 -1.87 -7.83
C GLU A 204 7.81 -1.52 -8.36
N LEU A 205 8.55 -2.52 -8.88
CA LEU A 205 9.82 -2.28 -9.56
C LEU A 205 9.68 -1.48 -10.86
N LEU A 206 8.61 -1.70 -11.62
CA LEU A 206 8.25 -0.92 -12.80
C LEU A 206 8.03 0.54 -12.44
N GLU A 207 7.20 0.81 -11.44
CA GLU A 207 6.88 2.18 -11.01
C GLU A 207 8.11 2.97 -10.59
N ILE A 208 8.96 2.38 -9.72
CA ILE A 208 10.19 3.06 -9.30
C ILE A 208 11.15 3.26 -10.47
N SER A 209 11.27 2.28 -11.39
CA SER A 209 12.16 2.40 -12.55
C SER A 209 11.75 3.53 -13.48
N LEU A 210 10.45 3.68 -13.74
CA LEU A 210 9.94 4.80 -14.52
C LEU A 210 10.18 6.14 -13.80
N LYS A 211 9.92 6.20 -12.49
CA LYS A 211 10.14 7.41 -11.68
C LYS A 211 11.57 7.91 -11.75
N ILE A 212 12.55 7.00 -11.70
CA ILE A 212 13.98 7.33 -11.81
C ILE A 212 14.52 7.28 -13.25
N LYS A 213 13.65 7.18 -14.25
CA LYS A 213 13.96 7.17 -15.69
C LYS A 213 14.90 6.03 -16.16
N ARG A 214 14.88 4.87 -15.50
CA ARG A 214 15.55 3.64 -15.98
C ARG A 214 14.62 2.87 -16.95
N TYR A 215 14.39 3.43 -18.13
CA TYR A 215 13.43 2.90 -19.10
C TYR A 215 13.72 1.47 -19.57
N GLU A 216 14.99 1.08 -19.73
CA GLU A 216 15.37 -0.29 -20.07
C GLU A 216 14.89 -1.32 -19.02
N LYS A 217 14.95 -0.94 -17.74
CA LYS A 217 14.46 -1.79 -16.64
C LYS A 217 12.94 -1.79 -16.58
N ALA A 218 12.30 -0.65 -16.82
CA ALA A 218 10.86 -0.59 -16.94
C ALA A 218 10.34 -1.50 -18.06
N GLU A 219 10.96 -1.46 -19.24
CA GLU A 219 10.62 -2.34 -20.36
C GLU A 219 10.72 -3.83 -19.98
N LEU A 220 11.83 -4.22 -19.35
CA LEU A 220 12.02 -5.57 -18.83
C LEU A 220 10.88 -5.98 -17.89
N PHE A 221 10.53 -5.12 -16.93
CA PHE A 221 9.49 -5.43 -15.96
C PHE A 221 8.10 -5.51 -16.59
N ILE A 222 7.78 -4.68 -17.58
CA ILE A 222 6.53 -4.80 -18.35
C ILE A 222 6.48 -6.14 -19.06
N PHE A 223 7.57 -6.59 -19.68
CA PHE A 223 7.63 -7.92 -20.29
C PHE A 223 7.31 -9.04 -19.27
N TYR A 224 7.88 -8.99 -18.06
CA TYR A 224 7.59 -9.99 -17.03
C TYR A 224 6.15 -9.93 -16.51
N VAL A 225 5.54 -8.74 -16.42
CA VAL A 225 4.12 -8.59 -16.07
C VAL A 225 3.25 -9.21 -17.16
N LEU A 226 3.49 -8.87 -18.42
CA LEU A 226 2.72 -9.40 -19.55
C LEU A 226 2.87 -10.92 -19.69
N LYS A 227 4.07 -11.45 -19.47
CA LYS A 227 4.28 -12.90 -19.41
C LYS A 227 3.45 -13.54 -18.30
N ASN A 228 3.42 -12.95 -17.10
CA ASN A 228 2.61 -13.45 -16.00
C ASN A 228 1.09 -13.42 -16.31
N ILE A 229 0.66 -12.41 -17.07
CA ILE A 229 -0.71 -12.30 -17.60
C ILE A 229 -1.00 -13.46 -18.56
N ASP A 230 -0.11 -13.70 -19.53
CA ASP A 230 -0.23 -14.79 -20.50
C ASP A 230 -0.23 -16.19 -19.84
N ASP A 231 0.42 -16.32 -18.69
CA ASP A 231 0.43 -17.56 -17.90
C ASP A 231 -0.92 -17.85 -17.19
N TYR A 232 -1.91 -16.94 -17.21
CA TYR A 232 -3.25 -17.25 -16.69
C TYR A 232 -4.05 -18.04 -17.74
N PRO A 233 -4.83 -19.07 -17.31
CA PRO A 233 -5.77 -19.72 -18.21
C PRO A 233 -6.77 -18.72 -18.79
N ARG A 234 -7.13 -18.86 -20.07
CA ARG A 234 -8.14 -18.00 -20.71
C ARG A 234 -9.52 -18.06 -20.04
N SER A 235 -9.80 -19.07 -19.22
CA SER A 235 -11.00 -19.14 -18.38
C SER A 235 -10.97 -18.17 -17.19
N GLU A 236 -9.80 -17.66 -16.82
CA GLU A 236 -9.61 -16.73 -15.69
C GLU A 236 -9.54 -15.27 -16.16
N LEU A 237 -10.47 -14.86 -17.02
CA LEU A 237 -10.51 -13.50 -17.57
C LEU A 237 -10.49 -12.42 -16.49
N TYR A 238 -11.14 -12.66 -15.34
CA TYR A 238 -11.07 -11.73 -14.21
C TYR A 238 -9.63 -11.44 -13.75
N ASN A 239 -8.79 -12.46 -13.63
CA ASN A 239 -7.40 -12.30 -13.19
C ASN A 239 -6.58 -11.57 -14.26
N ILE A 240 -6.72 -11.97 -15.53
CA ILE A 240 -6.07 -11.34 -16.68
C ILE A 240 -6.37 -9.83 -16.73
N PHE A 241 -7.65 -9.47 -16.64
CA PHE A 241 -8.07 -8.07 -16.74
C PHE A 241 -7.73 -7.26 -15.51
N ASN A 242 -7.78 -7.85 -14.32
CA ASN A 242 -7.29 -7.19 -13.12
C ASN A 242 -5.78 -6.89 -13.23
N SER A 243 -4.99 -7.81 -13.76
CA SER A 243 -3.56 -7.60 -14.00
C SER A 243 -3.28 -6.51 -15.03
N PHE A 244 -4.00 -6.51 -16.17
CA PHE A 244 -3.93 -5.40 -17.13
C PHE A 244 -4.32 -4.06 -16.50
N LYS A 245 -5.39 -4.03 -15.70
CA LYS A 245 -5.82 -2.83 -15.00
C LYS A 245 -4.75 -2.27 -14.08
N GLN A 246 -4.05 -3.12 -13.32
CA GLN A 246 -2.95 -2.68 -12.46
C GLN A 246 -1.79 -2.13 -13.30
N LEU A 247 -1.41 -2.81 -14.39
CA LEU A 247 -0.37 -2.35 -15.30
C LEU A 247 -0.71 -0.98 -15.90
N VAL A 248 -1.89 -0.85 -16.52
CA VAL A 248 -2.36 0.40 -17.13
C VAL A 248 -2.36 1.55 -16.13
N LYS A 249 -2.81 1.30 -14.90
CA LYS A 249 -2.81 2.30 -13.83
C LYS A 249 -1.41 2.85 -13.53
N LYS A 250 -0.37 2.02 -13.59
CA LYS A 250 1.03 2.44 -13.38
C LYS A 250 1.60 3.20 -14.58
N MET A 251 1.08 2.97 -15.78
CA MET A 251 1.60 3.56 -17.02
C MET A 251 0.89 4.86 -17.46
N ARG A 252 -0.37 5.06 -17.05
CA ARG A 252 -1.26 6.13 -17.55
C ARG A 252 -0.68 7.55 -17.49
N PHE A 253 0.06 7.90 -16.44
CA PHE A 253 0.52 9.28 -16.18
C PHE A 253 2.04 9.42 -16.24
N VAL A 254 2.73 8.51 -16.91
CA VAL A 254 4.20 8.46 -16.92
C VAL A 254 4.74 8.63 -18.32
N GLU A 255 5.89 9.29 -18.43
CA GLU A 255 6.67 9.36 -19.67
C GLU A 255 7.16 7.96 -20.05
N ARG A 256 6.95 7.58 -21.30
CA ARG A 256 7.21 6.24 -21.84
C ARG A 256 8.00 6.35 -23.13
N THR A 257 8.76 5.31 -23.44
CA THR A 257 9.43 5.19 -24.73
C THR A 257 8.48 4.56 -25.75
N ASP A 258 8.73 4.82 -27.04
CA ASP A 258 7.92 4.24 -28.13
C ASP A 258 7.88 2.72 -28.09
N LYS A 259 8.98 2.10 -27.63
CA LYS A 259 9.09 0.65 -27.49
C LYS A 259 8.17 0.10 -26.39
N ILE A 260 8.05 0.81 -25.27
CA ILE A 260 7.08 0.48 -24.21
C ILE A 260 5.66 0.61 -24.76
N ASP A 261 5.39 1.67 -25.52
CA ASP A 261 4.05 1.91 -26.06
C ASP A 261 3.66 0.85 -27.09
N LEU A 262 4.59 0.48 -28.00
CA LEU A 262 4.38 -0.59 -28.98
C LEU A 262 4.01 -1.91 -28.29
N LEU A 263 4.79 -2.31 -27.28
CA LEU A 263 4.58 -3.56 -26.54
C LEU A 263 3.20 -3.60 -25.84
N LEU A 264 2.76 -2.49 -25.25
CA LEU A 264 1.43 -2.38 -24.64
C LEU A 264 0.32 -2.39 -25.69
N LYS A 265 0.50 -1.68 -26.82
CA LYS A 265 -0.47 -1.66 -27.93
C LYS A 265 -0.69 -3.07 -28.49
N GLU A 266 0.38 -3.75 -28.87
CA GLU A 266 0.32 -5.09 -29.46
C GLU A 266 -0.42 -6.06 -28.54
N LYS A 267 -0.08 -6.07 -27.25
CA LYS A 267 -0.70 -6.98 -26.28
C LYS A 267 -2.16 -6.66 -26.00
N LEU A 268 -2.54 -5.39 -25.85
CA LEU A 268 -3.95 -5.04 -25.63
C LEU A 268 -4.83 -5.38 -26.85
N ILE A 269 -4.30 -5.18 -28.07
CA ILE A 269 -5.02 -5.54 -29.30
C ILE A 269 -5.15 -7.05 -29.44
N GLU A 270 -4.08 -7.83 -29.19
CA GLU A 270 -4.11 -9.30 -29.19
C GLU A 270 -5.27 -9.84 -28.35
N TYR A 271 -5.45 -9.31 -27.13
CA TYR A 271 -6.54 -9.70 -26.24
C TYR A 271 -7.91 -9.15 -26.67
N GLY A 272 -7.96 -7.91 -27.17
CA GLY A 272 -9.20 -7.30 -27.67
C GLY A 272 -9.82 -8.07 -28.84
N GLU A 273 -8.99 -8.62 -29.73
CA GLU A 273 -9.42 -9.45 -30.86
C GLU A 273 -9.70 -10.90 -30.47
N GLY A 274 -8.91 -11.46 -29.54
CA GLY A 274 -8.98 -12.88 -29.15
C GLY A 274 -10.14 -13.24 -28.21
N ILE A 275 -10.75 -12.28 -27.53
CA ILE A 275 -11.86 -12.50 -26.58
C ILE A 275 -13.21 -12.42 -27.30
N GLN A 276 -14.23 -13.16 -26.86
CA GLN A 276 -15.59 -13.07 -27.42
C GLN A 276 -16.53 -12.24 -26.55
N ASP A 277 -16.34 -12.27 -25.25
CA ASP A 277 -17.16 -11.55 -24.28
C ASP A 277 -17.04 -10.03 -24.48
N SER A 278 -18.20 -9.37 -24.63
CA SER A 278 -18.28 -7.95 -24.95
C SER A 278 -17.87 -7.04 -23.79
N ASP A 279 -18.03 -7.46 -22.53
CA ASP A 279 -17.67 -6.66 -21.36
C ASP A 279 -16.16 -6.54 -21.25
N TYR A 280 -15.46 -7.64 -21.50
CA TYR A 280 -14.00 -7.65 -21.54
C TYR A 280 -13.45 -6.88 -22.75
N LYS A 281 -14.10 -6.94 -23.92
CA LYS A 281 -13.73 -6.08 -25.06
C LYS A 281 -13.88 -4.59 -24.74
N ILE A 282 -14.96 -4.21 -24.05
CA ILE A 282 -15.17 -2.83 -23.60
C ILE A 282 -14.05 -2.41 -22.65
N GLN A 283 -13.64 -3.27 -21.71
CA GLN A 283 -12.52 -2.97 -20.81
C GLN A 283 -11.20 -2.74 -21.55
N ILE A 284 -10.91 -3.50 -22.63
CA ILE A 284 -9.74 -3.23 -23.48
C ILE A 284 -9.81 -1.84 -24.12
N VAL A 285 -10.98 -1.43 -24.62
CA VAL A 285 -11.17 -0.07 -25.15
C VAL A 285 -10.85 0.99 -24.09
N GLU A 286 -11.32 0.78 -22.85
CA GLU A 286 -11.04 1.69 -21.74
C GLU A 286 -9.54 1.72 -21.38
N PHE A 287 -8.85 0.58 -21.41
CA PHE A 287 -7.41 0.52 -21.19
C PHE A 287 -6.62 1.25 -22.28
N LEU A 288 -7.00 1.07 -23.55
CA LEU A 288 -6.40 1.78 -24.67
C LEU A 288 -6.60 3.30 -24.51
N GLU A 289 -7.80 3.73 -24.14
CA GLU A 289 -8.10 5.13 -23.86
C GLU A 289 -7.29 5.68 -22.67
N ASP A 290 -7.21 4.94 -21.57
CA ASP A 290 -6.43 5.32 -20.39
C ASP A 290 -4.92 5.46 -20.70
N LEU A 291 -4.41 4.73 -21.69
CA LEU A 291 -3.03 4.87 -22.19
C LEU A 291 -2.87 5.95 -23.26
N ASN A 292 -3.94 6.66 -23.62
CA ASN A 292 -4.03 7.65 -24.69
C ASN A 292 -3.81 7.08 -26.11
N TYR A 293 -4.17 5.82 -26.33
CA TYR A 293 -4.25 5.19 -27.65
C TYR A 293 -5.65 5.38 -28.24
N ILE A 294 -6.02 6.64 -28.44
CA ILE A 294 -7.38 7.08 -28.77
C ILE A 294 -7.88 6.52 -30.11
N GLU A 295 -7.02 6.44 -31.13
CA GLU A 295 -7.42 5.95 -32.44
C GLU A 295 -7.67 4.43 -32.39
N LEU A 296 -6.79 3.69 -31.73
CA LEU A 296 -6.96 2.24 -31.52
C LEU A 296 -8.21 1.94 -30.69
N ALA A 297 -8.41 2.68 -29.59
CA ALA A 297 -9.60 2.57 -28.76
C ALA A 297 -10.88 2.83 -29.60
N TYR A 298 -10.87 3.86 -30.45
CA TYR A 298 -12.02 4.22 -31.27
C TYR A 298 -12.33 3.14 -32.32
N ARG A 299 -11.31 2.62 -33.02
CA ARG A 299 -11.48 1.55 -34.01
C ARG A 299 -12.08 0.30 -33.38
N LEU A 300 -11.51 -0.16 -32.27
CA LEU A 300 -12.01 -1.33 -31.54
C LEU A 300 -13.45 -1.11 -31.03
N ALA A 301 -13.76 0.09 -30.50
CA ALA A 301 -15.10 0.42 -30.04
C ALA A 301 -16.14 0.39 -31.18
N LYS A 302 -15.76 0.85 -32.38
CA LYS A 302 -16.62 0.79 -33.57
C LYS A 302 -16.88 -0.63 -34.04
N ASP A 303 -15.88 -1.50 -33.97
CA ASP A 303 -16.05 -2.88 -34.41
C ASP A 303 -16.91 -3.68 -33.41
N ILE A 304 -16.75 -3.43 -32.11
CA ILE A 304 -17.69 -3.94 -31.09
C ILE A 304 -19.11 -3.42 -31.38
N GLN A 305 -19.28 -2.12 -31.65
CA GLN A 305 -20.58 -1.52 -31.94
C GLN A 305 -21.28 -2.19 -33.13
N LYS A 306 -20.55 -2.52 -34.20
CA LYS A 306 -21.11 -3.19 -35.39
C LYS A 306 -21.47 -4.65 -35.13
N GLY A 307 -20.72 -5.33 -34.26
CA GLY A 307 -20.93 -6.74 -33.94
C GLY A 307 -22.03 -7.00 -32.91
N LEU A 308 -22.48 -5.98 -32.17
CA LEU A 308 -23.52 -6.13 -31.14
C LEU A 308 -24.94 -6.18 -31.74
N PRO A 309 -25.81 -7.09 -31.25
CA PRO A 309 -27.24 -7.06 -31.55
C PRO A 309 -27.88 -5.73 -31.16
N ALA A 310 -28.85 -5.26 -31.95
CA ALA A 310 -29.46 -3.94 -31.77
C ALA A 310 -30.19 -3.75 -30.42
N ASP A 311 -30.62 -4.86 -29.82
CA ASP A 311 -31.32 -4.97 -28.54
C ASP A 311 -30.37 -5.22 -27.35
N SER A 312 -29.07 -5.36 -27.57
CA SER A 312 -28.11 -5.56 -26.48
C SER A 312 -28.06 -4.35 -25.55
N VAL A 313 -28.14 -4.61 -24.25
CA VAL A 313 -28.04 -3.60 -23.18
C VAL A 313 -26.73 -2.81 -23.26
N LYS A 314 -25.69 -3.39 -23.87
CA LYS A 314 -24.35 -2.80 -24.03
C LYS A 314 -24.24 -1.82 -25.19
N VAL A 315 -25.22 -1.77 -26.10
CA VAL A 315 -25.23 -0.84 -27.25
C VAL A 315 -25.22 0.62 -26.79
N GLY A 316 -25.94 0.93 -25.70
CA GLY A 316 -25.96 2.28 -25.15
C GLY A 316 -24.60 2.71 -24.57
N GLU A 317 -23.92 1.79 -23.91
CA GLU A 317 -22.59 1.99 -23.33
C GLU A 317 -21.54 2.23 -24.42
N ILE A 318 -21.44 1.33 -25.40
CA ILE A 318 -20.45 1.45 -26.47
C ILE A 318 -20.66 2.71 -27.32
N ARG A 319 -21.92 3.13 -27.56
CA ARG A 319 -22.22 4.39 -28.27
C ARG A 319 -21.68 5.61 -27.53
N LYS A 320 -21.77 5.63 -26.19
CA LYS A 320 -21.21 6.71 -25.37
C LYS A 320 -19.69 6.74 -25.49
N ILE A 321 -19.04 5.58 -25.42
CA ILE A 321 -17.58 5.44 -25.55
C ILE A 321 -17.13 5.92 -26.93
N VAL A 322 -17.75 5.44 -28.01
CA VAL A 322 -17.47 5.87 -29.39
C VAL A 322 -17.59 7.40 -29.56
N LYS A 323 -18.65 8.00 -29.01
CA LYS A 323 -18.86 9.46 -29.08
C LYS A 323 -17.78 10.21 -28.30
N ARG A 324 -17.42 9.74 -27.11
CA ARG A 324 -16.35 10.32 -26.28
C ARG A 324 -15.01 10.29 -27.01
N LEU A 325 -14.64 9.11 -27.55
CA LEU A 325 -13.39 8.90 -28.28
C LEU A 325 -13.31 9.71 -29.58
N TYR A 326 -14.42 9.86 -30.31
CA TYR A 326 -14.46 10.68 -31.53
C TYR A 326 -14.08 12.16 -31.28
N THR A 327 -14.40 12.68 -30.09
CA THR A 327 -14.08 14.05 -29.69
C THR A 327 -12.76 14.19 -28.92
N ALA A 328 -12.11 13.07 -28.59
CA ALA A 328 -10.89 13.08 -27.81
C ALA A 328 -9.70 13.52 -28.69
N PRO A 329 -8.76 14.31 -28.15
CA PRO A 329 -7.59 14.73 -28.90
C PRO A 329 -6.72 13.51 -29.24
N ILE A 330 -6.39 13.34 -30.53
CA ILE A 330 -5.50 12.26 -30.97
C ILE A 330 -4.08 12.63 -30.55
N THR A 331 -3.51 11.81 -29.68
CA THR A 331 -2.14 11.95 -29.17
C THR A 331 -1.15 10.99 -29.83
N GLU A 332 -1.64 10.10 -30.69
CA GLU A 332 -0.84 9.05 -31.35
C GLU A 332 0.11 9.61 -32.42
N ASP A 333 -0.12 10.84 -32.90
CA ASP A 333 0.71 11.53 -33.91
C ASP A 333 1.94 12.26 -33.34
N LYS A 334 2.38 11.96 -32.11
CA LYS A 334 3.71 12.38 -31.63
C LYS A 334 4.86 11.52 -32.20
N ILE A 335 4.62 10.90 -33.35
CA ILE A 335 5.59 10.11 -34.10
C ILE A 335 5.97 10.94 -35.33
N ASN A 336 7.07 11.67 -35.21
CA ASN A 336 7.94 12.04 -36.32
C ASN A 336 9.37 12.04 -35.84
#